data_AF-A0A0M8MFP3-F1
#
_entry.id   AF-A0A0M8MFP3-F1
#
_cell.length_a   1.000
_cell.length_b   1.000
_cell.length_c   1.000
_cell.angle_alpha   90.00
_cell.angle_beta   90.00
_cell.angle_gamma   90.00
#
_symmetry.space_group_name_H-M   'P 1'
#
loop_
_entity.id
_entity.type
_entity.pdbx_description
1 polymer ?
#
loop_
_entity_poly.entity_id
_entity_poly.type
_entity_poly.pdbx_seq_one_letter_code
_entity_poly.pdbx_strand_id
1 'polypeptide(L)'
;MASFFEMLYEGFPPLNLFYINGFSNDMFSADAYTSIGLMMLFSALIMEGLYYFVLSNYGKMHRRSFWFLWLFIIAVLNFVLAYINSMSSLTKVGTGSDYTFSQYFSFSMVNVLWAVVFSFIFSVIFKFWSVSASRTPF
;
A
#
# COMPACT_ATOMS: atom_id res chain seq x y z
N MET A 1 -9.14 -19.42 8.64
CA MET A 1 -9.54 -18.05 9.03
C MET A 1 -8.86 -17.13 8.06
N ALA A 2 -9.59 -16.20 7.43
CA ALA A 2 -8.95 -15.23 6.55
C ALA A 2 -8.10 -14.28 7.39
N SER A 3 -6.85 -14.03 7.00
CA SER A 3 -6.01 -13.03 7.66
C SER A 3 -6.55 -11.62 7.37
N PHE A 4 -6.21 -10.65 8.23
CA PHE A 4 -6.61 -9.25 8.02
C PHE A 4 -6.22 -8.72 6.64
N PHE A 5 -5.01 -9.08 6.17
CA PHE A 5 -4.51 -8.63 4.88
C PHE A 5 -5.24 -9.25 3.69
N GLU A 6 -5.63 -10.52 3.78
CA GLU A 6 -6.49 -11.13 2.75
C GLU A 6 -7.79 -10.37 2.59
N MET A 7 -8.46 -10.03 3.70
CA MET A 7 -9.70 -9.25 3.66
C MET A 7 -9.51 -7.87 3.02
N LEU A 8 -8.34 -7.25 3.21
CA LEU A 8 -8.03 -5.99 2.53
C LEU A 8 -7.87 -6.21 1.02
N TYR A 9 -7.08 -7.20 0.61
CA TYR A 9 -6.74 -7.39 -0.81
C TYR A 9 -7.84 -8.03 -1.64
N GLU A 10 -8.63 -8.93 -1.08
CA GLU A 10 -9.72 -9.62 -1.79
C GLU A 10 -11.05 -8.87 -1.63
N GLY A 11 -11.17 -8.03 -0.60
CA GLY A 11 -12.38 -7.35 -0.20
C GLY A 11 -13.12 -8.09 0.92
N PHE A 12 -14.03 -7.38 1.57
CA PHE A 12 -14.78 -7.94 2.70
C PHE A 12 -15.86 -8.92 2.23
N PRO A 13 -15.98 -10.10 2.87
CA PRO A 13 -17.12 -10.99 2.63
C PRO A 13 -18.45 -10.27 2.91
N PRO A 14 -19.49 -10.48 2.09
CA PRO A 14 -19.59 -11.44 0.98
C PRO A 14 -19.16 -10.90 -0.40
N LEU A 15 -18.70 -9.64 -0.50
CA LEU A 15 -18.53 -8.98 -1.80
C LEU A 15 -17.30 -9.43 -2.58
N ASN A 16 -16.18 -9.76 -1.90
CA ASN A 16 -14.94 -10.27 -2.49
C ASN A 16 -14.54 -9.58 -3.82
N LEU A 17 -14.64 -8.24 -3.84
CA LEU A 17 -14.60 -7.41 -5.03
C LEU A 17 -13.34 -7.56 -5.89
N PHE A 18 -12.25 -8.00 -5.28
CA PHE A 18 -10.93 -8.07 -5.90
C PHE A 18 -10.38 -9.50 -5.93
N TYR A 19 -11.20 -10.50 -5.57
CA TYR A 19 -10.80 -11.90 -5.62
C TYR A 19 -10.59 -12.35 -7.07
N ILE A 20 -9.43 -12.92 -7.35
CA ILE A 20 -9.07 -13.48 -8.65
C ILE A 20 -8.91 -14.98 -8.48
N ASN A 21 -9.78 -15.76 -9.13
CA ASN A 21 -9.73 -17.22 -9.04
C ASN A 21 -8.36 -17.76 -9.48
N GLY A 22 -7.82 -18.73 -8.73
CA GLY A 22 -6.45 -19.23 -8.90
C GLY A 22 -5.43 -18.32 -8.23
N PHE A 23 -5.27 -17.09 -8.75
CA PHE A 23 -4.25 -16.14 -8.27
C PHE A 23 -4.36 -15.85 -6.77
N SER A 24 -5.56 -15.56 -6.30
CA SER A 24 -5.82 -15.28 -4.88
C SER A 24 -5.56 -16.50 -3.98
N ASN A 25 -5.87 -17.71 -4.47
CA ASN A 25 -5.63 -18.94 -3.73
C ASN A 25 -4.14 -19.25 -3.60
N ASP A 26 -3.37 -19.00 -4.65
CA ASP A 26 -1.92 -19.20 -4.63
C ASP A 26 -1.21 -18.14 -3.79
N MET A 27 -1.68 -16.88 -3.85
CA MET A 27 -1.20 -15.81 -2.98
C MET A 27 -1.46 -16.10 -1.51
N PHE A 28 -2.63 -16.69 -1.19
CA PHE A 28 -2.94 -17.19 0.15
C PHE A 28 -2.00 -18.31 0.56
N SER A 29 -1.83 -19.31 -0.31
CA SER A 29 -0.97 -20.48 -0.05
C SER A 29 0.51 -20.10 0.10
N ALA A 30 0.95 -19.02 -0.55
CA ALA A 30 2.29 -18.47 -0.47
C ALA A 30 2.52 -17.52 0.74
N ASP A 31 1.50 -17.29 1.58
CA ASP A 31 1.49 -16.26 2.65
C ASP A 31 1.93 -14.87 2.14
N ALA A 32 1.64 -14.59 0.86
CA ALA A 32 2.10 -13.37 0.20
C ALA A 32 1.32 -12.15 0.69
N TYR A 33 0.03 -12.31 1.02
CA TYR A 33 -0.82 -11.22 1.49
C TYR A 33 -0.28 -10.57 2.77
N THR A 34 0.13 -11.37 3.75
CA THR A 34 0.66 -10.86 5.02
C THR A 34 1.94 -10.08 4.80
N SER A 35 2.88 -10.65 4.05
CA SER A 35 4.18 -10.02 3.76
C SER A 35 4.02 -8.70 3.01
N ILE A 36 3.21 -8.69 1.94
CA ILE A 36 3.01 -7.50 1.10
C ILE A 36 2.21 -6.44 1.87
N GLY A 37 1.18 -6.83 2.62
CA GLY A 37 0.41 -5.94 3.47
C GLY A 37 1.23 -5.25 4.55
N LEU A 38 2.14 -5.98 5.21
CA LEU A 38 3.07 -5.39 6.18
C LEU A 38 4.04 -4.40 5.50
N MET A 39 4.61 -4.75 4.34
CA MET A 39 5.47 -3.83 3.59
C MET A 39 4.73 -2.55 3.20
N MET A 40 3.46 -2.67 2.78
CA MET A 40 2.63 -1.50 2.47
C MET A 40 2.43 -0.62 3.70
N LEU A 41 2.04 -1.21 4.85
CA LEU A 41 1.85 -0.45 6.08
C LEU A 41 3.13 0.25 6.55
N PHE A 42 4.25 -0.48 6.59
CA PHE A 42 5.52 0.10 7.02
C PHE A 42 6.03 1.18 6.05
N SER A 43 5.91 0.94 4.75
CA SER A 43 6.33 1.95 3.76
C SER A 43 5.48 3.20 3.83
N ALA A 44 4.15 3.08 3.95
CA ALA A 44 3.25 4.22 4.13
C ALA A 44 3.56 4.97 5.43
N LEU A 45 3.73 4.25 6.56
CA LEU A 45 4.05 4.84 7.86
C LEU A 45 5.39 5.60 7.85
N ILE A 46 6.45 4.98 7.33
CA ILE A 46 7.78 5.59 7.27
C ILE A 46 7.76 6.81 6.35
N MET A 47 7.14 6.70 5.17
CA MET A 47 7.11 7.79 4.19
C MET A 47 6.28 8.97 4.68
N GLU A 48 5.13 8.73 5.32
CA GLU A 48 4.35 9.79 5.97
C GLU A 48 5.11 10.41 7.14
N GLY A 49 5.75 9.59 7.98
CA GLY A 49 6.59 10.10 9.07
C GLY A 49 7.71 11.01 8.54
N LEU A 50 8.43 10.59 7.50
CA LEU A 50 9.46 11.40 6.85
C LEU A 50 8.89 12.71 6.31
N TYR A 51 7.70 12.69 5.71
CA TYR A 51 7.08 13.90 5.22
C TYR A 51 6.74 14.87 6.35
N TYR A 52 6.07 14.41 7.41
CA TYR A 52 5.63 15.30 8.49
C TYR A 52 6.76 15.77 9.39
N PHE A 53 7.73 14.91 9.74
CA PHE A 53 8.80 15.28 10.67
C PHE A 53 10.00 15.94 9.98
N VAL A 54 10.30 15.57 8.73
CA VAL A 54 11.45 16.10 8.00
C VAL A 54 10.99 17.12 6.95
N LEU A 55 10.33 16.68 5.89
CA LEU A 55 10.08 17.52 4.70
C LEU A 55 9.16 18.71 4.97
N SER A 56 8.11 18.54 5.77
CA SER A 56 7.13 19.60 6.05
C SER A 56 7.75 20.81 6.78
N ASN A 57 8.83 20.56 7.54
CA ASN A 57 9.57 21.57 8.27
C ASN A 57 10.58 22.34 7.39
N TYR A 58 10.89 21.83 6.18
CA TYR A 58 11.79 22.48 5.24
C TYR A 58 11.03 23.37 4.23
N GLY A 59 11.12 24.68 4.45
CA GLY A 59 10.70 25.70 3.47
C GLY A 59 9.20 25.72 3.18
N LYS A 60 8.83 25.63 1.89
CA LYS A 60 7.43 25.74 1.39
C LYS A 60 6.78 24.37 1.16
N MET A 61 7.39 23.27 1.62
CA MET A 61 6.91 21.91 1.38
C MET A 61 5.64 21.54 2.17
N HIS A 62 5.20 22.39 3.09
CA HIS A 62 3.90 22.28 3.79
C HIS A 62 2.67 22.56 2.88
N ARG A 63 2.87 22.97 1.62
CA ARG A 63 1.76 23.25 0.69
C ARG A 63 1.05 21.96 0.29
N ARG A 64 -0.28 22.04 0.16
CA ARG A 64 -1.15 20.90 -0.26
C ARG A 64 -0.66 20.21 -1.54
N SER A 65 -0.17 20.96 -2.51
CA SER A 65 0.33 20.40 -3.79
C SER A 65 1.53 19.48 -3.61
N PHE A 66 2.44 19.77 -2.67
CA PHE A 66 3.57 18.89 -2.39
C PHE A 66 3.15 17.62 -1.65
N TRP A 67 2.13 17.72 -0.81
CA TRP A 67 1.55 16.55 -0.15
C TRP A 67 0.89 15.59 -1.15
N PHE A 68 0.11 16.10 -2.12
CA PHE A 68 -0.43 15.25 -3.19
C PHE A 68 0.66 14.62 -4.07
N LEU A 69 1.73 15.37 -4.35
CA LEU A 69 2.90 14.81 -5.06
C LEU A 69 3.57 13.71 -4.22
N TRP A 70 3.64 13.88 -2.90
CA TRP A 70 4.19 12.88 -1.99
C TRP A 70 3.35 11.61 -1.94
N LEU A 71 2.03 11.74 -1.84
CA LEU A 71 1.11 10.60 -1.97
C LEU A 71 1.29 9.86 -3.30
N PHE A 72 1.48 10.59 -4.40
CA PHE A 72 1.74 9.98 -5.69
C PHE A 72 3.04 9.17 -5.69
N ILE A 73 4.10 9.67 -5.05
CA ILE A 73 5.36 8.93 -4.88
C ILE A 73 5.15 7.66 -4.05
N ILE A 74 4.40 7.74 -2.93
CA ILE A 74 4.07 6.58 -2.10
C ILE A 74 3.28 5.55 -2.90
N ALA A 75 2.31 5.99 -3.70
CA ALA A 75 1.51 5.15 -4.57
C ALA A 75 2.38 4.41 -5.59
N VAL A 76 3.24 5.12 -6.33
CA VAL A 76 4.14 4.49 -7.31
C VAL A 76 5.09 3.49 -6.65
N LEU A 77 5.65 3.85 -5.49
CA LEU A 77 6.54 2.96 -4.74
C LEU A 77 5.81 1.69 -4.29
N ASN A 78 4.62 1.82 -3.72
CA ASN A 78 3.81 0.68 -3.28
C ASN A 78 3.32 -0.19 -4.44
N PHE A 79 3.04 0.41 -5.59
CA PHE A 79 2.71 -0.33 -6.81
C PHE A 79 3.87 -1.25 -7.21
N VAL A 80 5.08 -0.69 -7.31
CA VAL A 80 6.27 -1.41 -7.75
C VAL A 80 6.63 -2.51 -6.75
N LEU A 81 6.59 -2.22 -5.44
CA LEU A 81 6.86 -3.20 -4.40
C LEU A 81 5.85 -4.35 -4.41
N ALA A 82 4.54 -4.06 -4.53
CA ALA A 82 3.54 -5.13 -4.60
C ALA A 82 3.68 -5.98 -5.86
N TYR A 83 4.02 -5.36 -7.00
CA TYR A 83 4.20 -6.09 -8.26
C TYR A 83 5.38 -7.06 -8.18
N ILE A 84 6.55 -6.57 -7.72
CA ILE A 84 7.76 -7.38 -7.61
C ILE A 84 7.58 -8.48 -6.57
N ASN A 85 6.99 -8.17 -5.40
CA ASN A 85 6.81 -9.16 -4.34
C ASN A 85 5.76 -10.21 -4.70
N SER A 86 4.64 -9.85 -5.32
CA SER A 86 3.64 -10.84 -5.76
C SER A 86 4.24 -11.79 -6.81
N MET A 87 4.95 -11.25 -7.80
CA MET A 87 5.66 -12.06 -8.79
C MET A 87 6.72 -12.97 -8.14
N SER A 88 7.53 -12.43 -7.22
CA SER A 88 8.56 -13.21 -6.53
C SER A 88 7.96 -14.32 -5.67
N SER A 89 6.89 -14.05 -4.92
CA SER A 89 6.23 -15.03 -4.07
C SER A 89 5.61 -16.15 -4.88
N LEU A 90 4.88 -15.85 -5.96
CA LEU A 90 4.28 -16.88 -6.81
C LEU A 90 5.33 -17.67 -7.60
N THR A 91 6.44 -17.03 -7.99
CA THR A 91 7.56 -17.74 -8.63
C THR A 91 8.20 -18.75 -7.67
N LYS A 92 8.32 -18.44 -6.37
CA LYS A 92 8.86 -19.35 -5.36
C LYS A 92 8.01 -20.60 -5.14
N VAL A 93 6.69 -20.48 -5.33
CA VAL A 93 5.73 -21.60 -5.18
C VAL A 93 5.51 -22.33 -6.52
N GLY A 94 6.12 -21.85 -7.61
CA GLY A 94 6.13 -22.51 -8.91
C GLY A 94 4.98 -22.14 -9.84
N THR A 95 4.09 -21.22 -9.43
CA THR A 95 2.92 -20.79 -10.22
C THR A 95 3.08 -19.39 -10.84
N GLY A 96 4.25 -18.77 -10.67
CA GLY A 96 4.52 -17.41 -11.15
C GLY A 96 4.35 -17.21 -12.67
N SER A 97 4.60 -18.24 -13.48
CA SER A 97 4.41 -18.22 -14.95
C SER A 97 2.96 -18.37 -15.40
N ASP A 98 2.09 -18.82 -14.51
CA ASP A 98 0.73 -19.23 -14.88
C ASP A 98 -0.24 -18.04 -14.92
N TYR A 99 0.21 -16.91 -14.36
CA TYR A 99 -0.57 -15.70 -14.23
C TYR A 99 -0.16 -14.62 -15.24
N THR A 100 -1.16 -13.93 -15.77
CA THR A 100 -0.96 -12.86 -16.75
C THR A 100 -0.56 -11.56 -16.06
N PHE A 101 0.18 -10.70 -16.76
CA PHE A 101 0.49 -9.32 -16.34
C PHE A 101 -0.72 -8.59 -15.73
N SER A 102 -1.91 -8.75 -16.32
CA SER A 102 -3.14 -8.10 -15.85
C SER A 102 -3.51 -8.46 -14.40
N GLN A 103 -3.21 -9.68 -13.94
CA GLN A 103 -3.53 -10.12 -12.58
C GLN A 103 -2.59 -9.47 -11.56
N TYR A 104 -1.28 -9.51 -11.84
CA TYR A 104 -0.27 -8.80 -11.04
C TYR A 104 -0.53 -7.29 -11.00
N PHE A 105 -0.87 -6.70 -12.14
CA PHE A 105 -1.22 -5.28 -12.25
C PHE A 105 -2.44 -4.94 -11.39
N SER A 106 -3.52 -5.73 -11.50
CA SER A 106 -4.75 -5.50 -10.73
C SER A 106 -4.51 -5.61 -9.22
N PHE A 107 -3.77 -6.63 -8.79
CA PHE A 107 -3.39 -6.79 -7.38
C PHE A 107 -2.56 -5.59 -6.87
N SER A 108 -1.56 -5.15 -7.65
CA SER A 108 -0.76 -3.97 -7.29
C SER A 108 -1.60 -2.69 -7.23
N MET A 109 -2.61 -2.53 -8.08
CA MET A 109 -3.53 -1.38 -7.99
C MET A 109 -4.36 -1.41 -6.70
N VAL A 110 -4.81 -2.58 -6.26
CA VAL A 110 -5.47 -2.73 -4.95
C VAL A 110 -4.52 -2.38 -3.82
N ASN A 111 -3.25 -2.80 -3.90
CA ASN A 111 -2.23 -2.39 -2.94
C ASN A 111 -2.06 -0.87 -2.88
N VAL A 112 -2.00 -0.20 -4.04
CA VAL A 112 -1.91 1.26 -4.12
C VAL A 112 -3.11 1.94 -3.46
N LEU A 113 -4.31 1.44 -3.71
CA LEU A 113 -5.52 1.98 -3.11
C LEU A 113 -5.43 1.95 -1.59
N TRP A 114 -5.01 0.81 -1.01
CA TRP A 114 -4.83 0.70 0.44
C TRP A 114 -3.65 1.53 0.95
N ALA A 115 -2.53 1.58 0.23
CA ALA A 115 -1.39 2.43 0.59
C ALA A 115 -1.81 3.90 0.71
N VAL A 116 -2.61 4.39 -0.24
CA VAL A 116 -3.16 5.76 -0.17
C VAL A 116 -4.07 5.92 1.03
N VAL A 117 -5.01 4.99 1.27
CA VAL A 117 -5.91 5.05 2.44
C VAL A 117 -5.12 5.09 3.75
N PHE A 118 -4.13 4.21 3.92
CA PHE A 118 -3.28 4.20 5.11
C PHE A 118 -2.41 5.45 5.23
N SER A 119 -1.87 5.97 4.11
CA SER A 119 -1.18 7.25 4.11
C SER A 119 -2.06 8.38 4.62
N PHE A 120 -3.32 8.47 4.18
CA PHE A 120 -4.27 9.46 4.71
C PHE A 120 -4.49 9.28 6.22
N ILE A 121 -4.67 8.04 6.70
CA ILE A 121 -4.84 7.75 8.12
C ILE A 121 -3.61 8.20 8.91
N PHE A 122 -2.40 7.86 8.44
CA PHE A 122 -1.15 8.25 9.10
C PHE A 122 -0.91 9.74 9.05
N SER A 123 -1.21 10.42 7.95
CA SER A 123 -1.15 11.89 7.87
C SER A 123 -1.99 12.53 8.98
N VAL A 124 -3.25 12.07 9.14
CA VAL A 124 -4.16 12.57 10.18
C VAL A 124 -3.61 12.31 11.58
N ILE A 125 -3.05 11.13 11.84
CA ILE A 125 -2.43 10.80 13.14
C ILE A 125 -1.23 11.71 13.41
N PHE A 126 -0.31 11.86 12.44
CA PHE A 126 0.90 12.67 12.60
C PHE A 126 0.61 14.16 12.72
N LYS A 127 -0.48 14.65 12.13
CA LYS A 127 -0.94 16.02 12.33
C LYS A 127 -1.23 16.35 13.78
N PHE A 128 -1.76 15.41 14.58
CA PHE A 128 -2.00 15.64 16.00
C PHE A 128 -0.74 15.57 16.86
N TRP A 129 0.35 14.98 16.35
CA TRP A 129 1.60 14.80 17.11
C TRP A 129 2.66 15.85 16.78
N SER A 130 2.58 16.53 15.63
CA SER A 130 3.58 17.52 15.21
C SER A 130 3.14 18.96 15.51
N VAL A 131 3.94 19.66 16.33
CA VAL A 131 3.72 21.06 16.78
C VAL A 131 3.71 22.07 15.61
N SER A 132 4.34 21.74 14.47
CA SER A 132 4.34 22.56 13.23
C SER A 132 3.29 22.14 12.18
N ALA A 133 2.54 21.05 12.38
CA ALA A 133 1.63 20.46 11.39
C ALA A 133 0.28 21.18 11.24
N SER A 134 0.09 22.33 11.89
CA SER A 134 -1.14 23.13 11.72
C SER A 134 -1.33 23.67 10.28
N ARG A 135 -0.26 23.69 9.46
CA ARG A 135 -0.28 24.22 8.09
C ARG A 135 -0.38 23.16 6.98
N THR A 136 -0.18 21.88 7.26
CA THR A 136 -0.43 20.80 6.30
C THR A 136 -1.91 20.42 6.31
N PRO A 137 -2.50 20.13 5.14
CA PRO A 137 -3.96 20.00 5.02
C PRO A 137 -4.53 18.87 5.89
N PHE A 138 -3.81 17.76 5.97
CA PHE A 138 -4.18 16.57 6.72
C PHE A 138 -3.07 16.18 7.67
#